data_AF-A0A8C7Q4G8-F1
#
_entry.id   AF-A0A8C7Q4G8-F1
#
_cell.length_a   1.000
_cell.length_b   1.000
_cell.length_c   1.000
_cell.angle_alpha   90.00
_cell.angle_beta   90.00
_cell.angle_gamma   90.00
#
_symmetry.space_group_name_H-M   'P 1'
#
loop_
_entity.id
_entity.type
_entity.pdbx_description
1 polymer ?
#
loop_
_entity_poly.entity_id
_entity_poly.type
_entity_poly.pdbx_seq_one_letter_code
_entity_poly.pdbx_strand_id
1 'polypeptide(L)'
;MRMRNLWTKAGVLGSVSMAFGSMFWSQKKTETTQTGSTTACTEPPSPYELKLVQVLFRHGARTPLKSIPDVMEAQWVPNLLEPPAHTHINYVVTDLEGGPRPSSPVEDSYRANILSGGTYPGQLTTVGMQQLYELGERLRKRYIKDTAFLNPTFSPTEVYVRSTNIVRTIESAKCLVAGLFQQSQSDMVSILTTEAESEILYPNYHGCRLLKHLSGHRWAESSTLPDIAADLRSIQSALGIAAHQRVDFILIRDDMVARETHGLPCPPVLDSWRNTVEQRAVEMICHIYEPSKRENLQLCVGPLFHTLMGNIEDHLQGTTSESNRKLFLYSAHDTTLMPCLMALGVFDMQWPPYAADITLELHQHRQTKEAFVKVSYIGKDQLIPGCSGVYCPLQEFKQAFSNYSLTSELYESLCNRTEGMADP
;
A
#
# COMPACT_ATOMS: atom_id res chain seq x y z
N MET A 1 -35.39 -68.40 15.50
CA MET A 1 -34.52 -68.61 16.69
C MET A 1 -33.46 -67.53 16.68
N ARG A 2 -33.37 -66.76 17.77
CA ARG A 2 -32.61 -65.52 18.05
C ARG A 2 -31.37 -65.23 17.16
N MET A 3 -31.40 -64.06 16.51
CA MET A 3 -30.20 -63.31 16.07
C MET A 3 -29.49 -62.71 17.28
N ARG A 4 -28.15 -62.71 17.24
CA ARG A 4 -27.26 -62.09 18.22
C ARG A 4 -26.57 -60.89 17.57
N ASN A 5 -26.56 -59.80 18.32
CA ASN A 5 -26.04 -58.47 18.02
C ASN A 5 -24.60 -58.44 17.51
N LEU A 6 -24.34 -57.52 16.57
CA LEU A 6 -23.09 -56.76 16.48
C LEU A 6 -23.46 -55.29 16.22
N TRP A 7 -23.13 -54.45 17.20
CA TRP A 7 -23.17 -53.00 17.10
C TRP A 7 -21.85 -52.50 16.51
N THR A 8 -21.90 -51.71 15.45
CA THR A 8 -20.87 -50.72 15.13
C THR A 8 -21.54 -49.46 14.61
N LYS A 9 -21.23 -48.35 15.30
CA LYS A 9 -21.77 -47.02 15.10
C LYS A 9 -21.25 -46.44 13.77
N ALA A 10 -22.17 -45.95 12.94
CA ALA A 10 -21.84 -45.11 11.79
C ALA A 10 -21.39 -43.72 12.28
N GLY A 11 -20.18 -43.33 11.89
CA GLY A 11 -19.61 -42.02 12.13
C GLY A 11 -20.13 -40.99 11.13
N VAL A 12 -20.37 -39.81 11.67
CA VAL A 12 -20.85 -38.57 11.05
C VAL A 12 -19.99 -38.16 9.85
N LEU A 13 -20.64 -37.93 8.71
CA LEU A 13 -20.09 -37.18 7.57
C LEU A 13 -20.01 -35.70 7.96
N GLY A 14 -18.80 -35.26 8.34
CA GLY A 14 -18.47 -33.85 8.50
C GLY A 14 -18.07 -33.23 7.17
N SER A 15 -18.88 -32.30 6.68
CA SER A 15 -18.60 -31.43 5.55
C SER A 15 -17.42 -30.50 5.85
N VAL A 16 -16.40 -30.53 4.99
CA VAL A 16 -15.29 -29.56 4.98
C VAL A 16 -15.81 -28.26 4.37
N SER A 17 -16.09 -27.25 5.21
CA SER A 17 -16.36 -25.88 4.77
C SER A 17 -15.04 -25.15 4.56
N MET A 18 -14.74 -24.82 3.31
CA MET A 18 -13.74 -23.80 2.96
C MET A 18 -14.28 -22.43 3.36
N ALA A 19 -13.73 -21.86 4.43
CA ALA A 19 -14.05 -20.51 4.86
C ALA A 19 -13.29 -19.49 3.99
N PHE A 20 -13.93 -19.02 2.92
CA PHE A 20 -13.61 -17.72 2.34
C PHE A 20 -13.97 -16.65 3.37
N GLY A 21 -12.96 -16.04 3.99
CA GLY A 21 -13.11 -14.88 4.86
C GLY A 21 -13.59 -13.67 4.09
N SER A 22 -14.89 -13.61 3.80
CA SER A 22 -15.58 -12.38 3.41
C SER A 22 -15.99 -11.67 4.70
N MET A 23 -15.39 -10.52 4.98
CA MET A 23 -15.87 -9.62 6.04
C MET A 23 -17.24 -9.04 5.63
N PHE A 24 -18.30 -9.81 5.84
CA PHE A 24 -19.66 -9.29 5.82
C PHE A 24 -19.92 -8.52 7.11
N TRP A 25 -20.00 -7.20 6.99
CA TRP A 25 -20.48 -6.32 8.04
C TRP A 25 -21.97 -6.63 8.31
N SER A 26 -22.24 -7.35 9.39
CA SER A 26 -23.61 -7.56 9.88
C SER A 26 -24.01 -6.38 10.78
N GLN A 27 -24.70 -5.39 10.21
CA GLN A 27 -25.43 -4.39 11.01
C GLN A 27 -26.62 -5.06 11.71
N LYS A 28 -26.58 -5.09 13.03
CA LYS A 28 -27.68 -5.55 13.89
C LYS A 28 -28.77 -4.46 13.88
N LYS A 29 -29.87 -4.69 13.15
CA LYS A 29 -31.08 -3.85 13.23
C LYS A 29 -31.78 -4.10 14.57
N THR A 30 -31.79 -3.10 15.44
CA THR A 30 -32.78 -2.96 16.51
C THR A 30 -34.05 -2.36 15.91
N GLU A 31 -35.12 -3.14 15.88
CA GLU A 31 -36.46 -2.67 15.53
C GLU A 31 -37.04 -1.88 16.70
N THR A 32 -37.19 -0.57 16.52
CA THR A 32 -38.04 0.26 17.37
C THR A 32 -39.20 0.74 16.50
N THR A 33 -40.40 0.28 16.83
CA THR A 33 -41.64 0.63 16.15
C THR A 33 -42.00 2.09 16.50
N GLN A 34 -41.94 3.00 15.52
CA GLN A 34 -42.59 4.31 15.62
C GLN A 34 -43.37 4.62 14.35
N THR A 35 -44.67 4.76 14.54
CA THR A 35 -45.67 5.23 13.58
C THR A 35 -45.59 6.74 13.42
N GLY A 36 -45.55 7.22 12.16
CA GLY A 36 -46.04 8.56 11.78
C GLY A 36 -44.98 9.62 11.43
N SER A 37 -45.24 10.31 10.32
CA SER A 37 -44.56 11.51 9.79
C SER A 37 -43.25 11.30 9.01
N THR A 38 -43.37 11.13 7.68
CA THR A 38 -42.27 11.32 6.72
C THR A 38 -41.90 12.80 6.60
N THR A 39 -41.13 13.30 7.56
CA THR A 39 -40.23 14.44 7.34
C THR A 39 -38.88 13.86 6.96
N ALA A 40 -38.47 14.05 5.70
CA ALA A 40 -37.12 13.73 5.28
C ALA A 40 -36.14 14.58 6.12
N CYS A 41 -35.49 13.97 7.11
CA CYS A 41 -34.36 14.56 7.80
C CYS A 41 -33.19 14.61 6.81
N THR A 42 -33.14 15.67 6.00
CA THR A 42 -31.89 16.10 5.37
C THR A 42 -30.95 16.50 6.50
N GLU A 43 -29.98 15.66 6.81
CA GLU A 43 -28.88 16.06 7.69
C GLU A 43 -28.27 17.37 7.14
N PRO A 44 -27.95 18.33 8.03
CA PRO A 44 -27.34 19.57 7.58
C PRO A 44 -26.06 19.26 6.80
N PRO A 45 -25.80 19.98 5.69
CA PRO A 45 -24.60 19.77 4.90
C PRO A 45 -23.36 19.93 5.79
N SER A 46 -22.37 19.05 5.59
CA SER A 46 -21.10 19.09 6.32
C SER A 46 -20.55 20.54 6.38
N PRO A 47 -20.10 21.01 7.56
CA PRO A 47 -19.49 22.33 7.69
C PRO A 47 -18.19 22.45 6.89
N TYR A 48 -17.64 21.34 6.42
CA TYR A 48 -16.44 21.26 5.61
C TYR A 48 -16.75 21.05 4.13
N GLU A 49 -15.98 21.73 3.29
CA GLU A 49 -15.99 21.59 1.84
C GLU A 49 -14.67 20.96 1.38
N LEU A 50 -14.73 19.85 0.65
CA LEU A 50 -13.55 19.17 0.10
C LEU A 50 -12.91 20.01 -1.02
N LYS A 51 -11.59 20.17 -0.98
CA LYS A 51 -10.82 20.99 -1.92
C LYS A 51 -9.78 20.20 -2.72
N LEU A 52 -9.08 19.27 -2.06
CA LEU A 52 -8.04 18.45 -2.69
C LEU A 52 -8.02 17.04 -2.09
N VAL A 53 -7.73 16.03 -2.90
CA VAL A 53 -7.51 14.65 -2.48
C VAL A 53 -6.17 14.15 -2.99
N GLN A 54 -5.41 13.48 -2.12
CA GLN A 54 -4.16 12.82 -2.47
C GLN A 54 -4.21 11.38 -1.95
N VAL A 55 -3.98 10.40 -2.81
CA VAL A 55 -4.05 8.97 -2.47
C VAL A 55 -2.70 8.33 -2.75
N LEU A 56 -2.03 7.86 -1.70
CA LEU A 56 -0.85 7.02 -1.78
C LEU A 56 -1.27 5.57 -1.58
N PHE A 57 -1.02 4.68 -2.53
CA PHE A 57 -1.50 3.31 -2.45
C PHE A 57 -0.44 2.28 -2.84
N ARG A 58 -0.47 1.12 -2.18
CA ARG A 58 0.32 -0.05 -2.54
C ARG A 58 -0.27 -0.71 -3.78
N HIS A 59 0.57 -1.27 -4.63
CA HIS A 59 0.12 -2.17 -5.69
C HIS A 59 -0.73 -3.35 -5.17
N GLY A 60 -1.40 -4.02 -6.09
CA GLY A 60 -2.26 -5.17 -5.78
C GLY A 60 -1.48 -6.46 -5.55
N ALA A 61 -2.22 -7.55 -5.35
CA ALA A 61 -1.68 -8.89 -5.28
C ALA A 61 -0.82 -9.22 -6.49
N ARG A 62 0.30 -9.90 -6.22
CA ARG A 62 1.34 -10.18 -7.20
C ARG A 62 1.94 -11.56 -6.98
N THR A 63 2.69 -12.04 -7.96
CA THR A 63 3.64 -13.13 -7.75
C THR A 63 4.72 -12.71 -6.72
N PRO A 64 5.33 -13.66 -5.99
CA PRO A 64 6.36 -13.35 -5.01
C PRO A 64 7.59 -12.78 -5.69
N LEU A 65 8.39 -12.02 -4.95
CA LEU A 65 9.71 -11.55 -5.39
C LEU A 65 10.73 -12.69 -5.35
N LYS A 66 10.57 -13.62 -4.40
CA LYS A 66 11.38 -14.83 -4.24
C LYS A 66 10.53 -15.96 -3.66
N SER A 67 10.77 -17.18 -4.10
CA SER A 67 10.18 -18.39 -3.50
C SER A 67 10.96 -18.81 -2.25
N ILE A 68 10.27 -19.40 -1.27
CA ILE A 68 10.96 -20.10 -0.18
C ILE A 68 11.75 -21.27 -0.77
N PRO A 69 13.06 -21.41 -0.48
CA PRO A 69 13.86 -22.52 -0.97
C PRO A 69 13.50 -23.84 -0.28
N ASP A 70 13.83 -24.96 -0.92
CA ASP A 70 13.69 -26.32 -0.39
C ASP A 70 12.28 -26.77 0.02
N VAL A 71 11.25 -25.97 -0.28
CA VAL A 71 9.83 -26.34 -0.07
C VAL A 71 9.13 -26.61 -1.40
N MET A 72 7.91 -27.14 -1.34
CA MET A 72 7.09 -27.32 -2.55
C MET A 72 6.92 -25.98 -3.28
N GLU A 73 7.15 -25.98 -4.59
CA GLU A 73 7.00 -24.77 -5.41
C GLU A 73 5.55 -24.60 -5.87
N ALA A 74 5.00 -23.40 -5.68
CA ALA A 74 3.72 -23.03 -6.25
C ALA A 74 3.84 -22.78 -7.76
N GLN A 75 2.81 -23.18 -8.52
CA GLN A 75 2.78 -22.99 -9.97
C GLN A 75 2.17 -21.63 -10.32
N TRP A 76 3.03 -20.64 -10.55
CA TRP A 76 2.67 -19.31 -11.00
C TRP A 76 2.55 -19.29 -12.53
N VAL A 77 1.38 -19.68 -13.04
CA VAL A 77 1.11 -19.80 -14.48
C VAL A 77 0.68 -18.46 -15.11
N PRO A 78 0.94 -18.22 -16.41
CA PRO A 78 0.61 -16.97 -17.09
C PRO A 78 -0.87 -16.54 -17.00
N ASN A 79 -1.80 -17.49 -16.92
CA ASN A 79 -3.23 -17.20 -16.79
C ASN A 79 -3.57 -16.39 -15.52
N LEU A 80 -2.74 -16.44 -14.48
CA LEU A 80 -2.91 -15.62 -13.27
C LEU A 80 -2.67 -14.13 -13.52
N LEU A 81 -2.11 -13.76 -14.68
CA LEU A 81 -1.76 -12.39 -15.04
C LEU A 81 -2.70 -11.83 -16.12
N GLU A 82 -3.76 -12.56 -16.50
CA GLU A 82 -4.72 -12.12 -17.52
C GLU A 82 -5.52 -10.91 -17.01
N PRO A 83 -5.45 -9.75 -17.68
CA PRO A 83 -6.14 -8.56 -17.22
C PRO A 83 -7.66 -8.68 -17.40
N PRO A 84 -8.48 -8.37 -16.37
CA PRO A 84 -9.93 -8.31 -16.54
C PRO A 84 -10.35 -7.26 -17.58
N ALA A 85 -11.36 -7.55 -18.40
CA ALA A 85 -11.80 -6.65 -19.46
C ALA A 85 -12.15 -5.23 -18.95
N HIS A 86 -12.75 -5.13 -17.76
CA HIS A 86 -13.17 -3.86 -17.16
C HIS A 86 -12.02 -3.00 -16.62
N THR A 87 -10.79 -3.53 -16.53
CA THR A 87 -9.60 -2.75 -16.11
C THR A 87 -8.87 -2.11 -17.30
N HIS A 88 -9.34 -2.31 -18.53
CA HIS A 88 -8.67 -1.81 -19.72
C HIS A 88 -9.03 -0.34 -19.97
N ILE A 89 -8.00 0.50 -20.09
CA ILE A 89 -8.08 1.92 -20.42
C ILE A 89 -6.88 2.29 -21.30
N ASN A 90 -6.96 3.36 -22.09
CA ASN A 90 -5.79 3.83 -22.85
C ASN A 90 -4.93 4.72 -21.95
N TYR A 91 -3.66 4.35 -21.79
CA TYR A 91 -2.69 5.08 -20.98
C TYR A 91 -1.34 5.12 -21.67
N VAL A 92 -0.51 6.07 -21.27
CA VAL A 92 0.90 6.20 -21.65
C VAL A 92 1.74 6.35 -20.39
N VAL A 93 2.96 5.83 -20.42
CA VAL A 93 3.94 6.00 -19.35
C VAL A 93 5.02 6.94 -19.85
N THR A 94 5.32 7.98 -19.07
CA THR A 94 6.31 9.01 -19.40
C THR A 94 7.23 9.25 -18.22
N ASP A 95 8.29 10.04 -18.43
CA ASP A 95 8.98 10.70 -17.32
C ASP A 95 8.07 11.77 -16.66
N LEU A 96 8.58 12.48 -15.65
CA LEU A 96 7.83 13.51 -14.93
C LEU A 96 7.50 14.75 -15.79
N GLU A 97 8.22 14.98 -16.89
CA GLU A 97 8.05 16.12 -17.81
C GLU A 97 7.21 15.76 -19.05
N GLY A 98 6.71 14.51 -19.13
CA GLY A 98 5.93 14.01 -20.27
C GLY A 98 6.79 13.49 -21.42
N GLY A 99 8.09 13.33 -21.23
CA GLY A 99 9.03 12.73 -22.16
C GLY A 99 9.02 11.19 -22.14
N PRO A 100 9.99 10.54 -22.80
CA PRO A 100 10.08 9.08 -22.86
C PRO A 100 10.14 8.43 -21.48
N ARG A 101 9.54 7.24 -21.33
CA ARG A 101 9.64 6.45 -20.09
C ARG A 101 11.12 6.13 -19.79
N PRO A 102 11.61 6.41 -18.55
CA PRO A 102 12.97 6.07 -18.16
C PRO A 102 13.19 4.55 -18.06
N SER A 103 14.46 4.13 -17.99
CA SER A 103 14.81 2.73 -17.76
C SER A 103 14.32 2.24 -16.38
N SER A 104 14.07 0.93 -16.27
CA SER A 104 13.59 0.32 -15.02
C SER A 104 14.50 -0.83 -14.59
N PRO A 105 15.66 -0.53 -13.99
CA PRO A 105 16.62 -1.57 -13.58
C PRO A 105 16.01 -2.52 -12.53
N VAL A 106 15.08 -2.04 -11.71
CA VAL A 106 14.37 -2.87 -10.72
C VAL A 106 13.44 -3.88 -11.39
N GLU A 107 12.69 -3.47 -12.42
CA GLU A 107 11.85 -4.39 -13.20
C GLU A 107 12.72 -5.41 -13.96
N ASP A 108 13.80 -4.94 -14.58
CA ASP A 108 14.74 -5.79 -15.32
C ASP A 108 15.34 -6.86 -14.40
N SER A 109 15.67 -6.50 -13.15
CA SER A 109 16.17 -7.45 -12.15
C SER A 109 15.15 -8.54 -11.80
N TYR A 110 13.86 -8.22 -11.73
CA TYR A 110 12.83 -9.24 -11.50
C TYR A 110 12.70 -10.19 -12.69
N ARG A 111 12.78 -9.67 -13.91
CA ARG A 111 12.66 -10.45 -15.15
C ARG A 111 13.87 -11.34 -15.44
N ALA A 112 14.96 -11.19 -14.69
CA ALA A 112 16.14 -12.05 -14.78
C ALA A 112 15.89 -13.49 -14.29
N ASN A 113 14.79 -13.74 -13.55
CA ASN A 113 14.45 -15.06 -13.03
C ASN A 113 13.04 -15.45 -13.46
N ILE A 114 12.78 -16.76 -13.60
CA ILE A 114 11.47 -17.31 -13.92
C ILE A 114 11.01 -18.15 -12.73
N LEU A 115 9.79 -17.89 -12.26
CA LEU A 115 9.12 -18.70 -11.25
C LEU A 115 8.57 -19.98 -11.88
N SER A 116 8.45 -21.02 -11.06
CA SER A 116 7.78 -22.26 -11.43
C SER A 116 6.36 -21.96 -11.93
N GLY A 117 6.00 -22.54 -13.07
CA GLY A 117 4.77 -22.19 -13.81
C GLY A 117 4.98 -21.22 -14.98
N GLY A 118 6.15 -20.58 -15.09
CA GLY A 118 6.56 -19.82 -16.29
C GLY A 118 6.30 -18.32 -16.25
N THR A 119 5.98 -17.74 -15.09
CA THR A 119 5.86 -16.28 -14.90
C THR A 119 7.11 -15.69 -14.26
N TYR A 120 7.16 -14.36 -14.18
CA TYR A 120 8.25 -13.64 -13.52
C TYR A 120 7.91 -13.31 -12.06
N PRO A 121 8.93 -13.09 -11.21
CA PRO A 121 8.77 -12.49 -9.90
C PRO A 121 8.11 -11.11 -9.92
N GLY A 122 7.37 -10.80 -8.86
CA GLY A 122 6.84 -9.47 -8.61
C GLY A 122 5.84 -8.92 -9.63
N GLN A 123 5.16 -9.79 -10.40
CA GLN A 123 4.21 -9.40 -11.44
C GLN A 123 2.80 -9.27 -10.87
N LEU A 124 2.09 -8.19 -11.21
CA LEU A 124 0.70 -7.98 -10.80
C LEU A 124 -0.20 -9.05 -11.42
N THR A 125 -1.06 -9.66 -10.61
CA THR A 125 -1.98 -10.72 -11.06
C THR A 125 -3.39 -10.16 -11.32
N THR A 126 -4.25 -10.95 -11.94
CA THR A 126 -5.69 -10.66 -12.09
C THR A 126 -6.34 -10.30 -10.75
N VAL A 127 -5.97 -11.00 -9.66
CA VAL A 127 -6.45 -10.70 -8.30
C VAL A 127 -6.03 -9.29 -7.89
N GLY A 128 -4.77 -8.92 -8.12
CA GLY A 128 -4.26 -7.59 -7.82
C GLY A 128 -4.91 -6.49 -8.66
N MET A 129 -5.13 -6.74 -9.94
CA MET A 129 -5.84 -5.82 -10.84
C MET A 129 -7.27 -5.55 -10.35
N GLN A 130 -7.98 -6.61 -9.94
CA GLN A 130 -9.32 -6.51 -9.37
C GLN A 130 -9.34 -5.70 -8.06
N GLN A 131 -8.40 -5.95 -7.14
CA GLN A 131 -8.29 -5.19 -5.89
C GLN A 131 -8.14 -3.68 -6.14
N LEU A 132 -7.35 -3.30 -7.15
CA LEU A 132 -7.13 -1.88 -7.47
C LEU A 132 -8.32 -1.26 -8.17
N TYR A 133 -9.01 -2.03 -9.02
CA TYR A 133 -10.28 -1.60 -9.59
C TYR A 133 -11.31 -1.31 -8.48
N GLU A 134 -11.44 -2.19 -7.50
CA GLU A 134 -12.34 -2.01 -6.34
C GLU A 134 -11.96 -0.81 -5.46
N LEU A 135 -10.65 -0.57 -5.27
CA LEU A 135 -10.17 0.67 -4.66
C LEU A 135 -10.64 1.89 -5.46
N GLY A 136 -10.51 1.84 -6.79
CA GLY A 136 -11.06 2.85 -7.71
C GLY A 136 -12.57 3.05 -7.53
N GLU A 137 -13.37 1.97 -7.44
CA GLU A 137 -14.81 2.06 -7.21
C GLU A 137 -15.17 2.70 -5.86
N ARG A 138 -14.38 2.40 -4.82
CA ARG A 138 -14.53 3.03 -3.50
C ARG A 138 -14.27 4.54 -3.59
N LEU A 139 -13.22 4.96 -4.30
CA LEU A 139 -12.94 6.37 -4.57
C LEU A 139 -14.05 7.02 -5.42
N ARG A 140 -14.59 6.31 -6.43
CA ARG A 140 -15.71 6.78 -7.26
C ARG A 140 -16.94 7.04 -6.42
N LYS A 141 -17.29 6.11 -5.54
CA LYS A 141 -18.42 6.29 -4.62
C LYS A 141 -18.24 7.57 -3.81
N ARG A 142 -17.10 7.73 -3.14
CA ARG A 142 -16.84 8.89 -2.27
C ARG A 142 -16.76 10.22 -3.02
N TYR A 143 -15.99 10.28 -4.11
CA TYR A 143 -15.61 11.55 -4.74
C TYR A 143 -16.41 11.92 -5.98
N ILE A 144 -17.18 10.99 -6.56
CA ILE A 144 -18.04 11.27 -7.72
C ILE A 144 -19.51 11.15 -7.31
N LYS A 145 -19.92 10.05 -6.66
CA LYS A 145 -21.34 9.81 -6.33
C LYS A 145 -21.81 10.57 -5.10
N ASP A 146 -21.05 10.50 -4.00
CA ASP A 146 -21.51 11.02 -2.69
C ASP A 146 -21.25 12.52 -2.54
N THR A 147 -20.12 13.02 -3.08
CA THR A 147 -19.71 14.43 -2.93
C THR A 147 -19.74 15.26 -4.20
N ALA A 148 -19.88 14.63 -5.38
CA ALA A 148 -19.77 15.27 -6.69
C ALA A 148 -18.51 16.17 -6.84
N PHE A 149 -17.40 15.76 -6.21
CA PHE A 149 -16.15 16.51 -6.17
C PHE A 149 -15.36 16.38 -7.50
N LEU A 150 -15.31 15.17 -8.06
CA LEU A 150 -14.65 14.86 -9.34
C LEU A 150 -15.66 14.67 -10.47
N ASN A 151 -15.24 14.91 -11.71
CA ASN A 151 -16.05 14.57 -12.87
C ASN A 151 -16.17 13.04 -13.05
N PRO A 152 -17.29 12.54 -13.61
CA PRO A 152 -17.47 11.12 -13.86
C PRO A 152 -16.53 10.51 -14.91
N THR A 153 -15.95 11.35 -15.77
CA THR A 153 -15.03 11.02 -16.87
C THR A 153 -13.64 11.52 -16.53
N PHE A 154 -12.62 10.69 -16.74
CA PHE A 154 -11.23 11.06 -16.48
C PHE A 154 -10.83 12.27 -17.32
N SER A 155 -10.16 13.24 -16.67
CA SER A 155 -9.54 14.37 -17.34
C SER A 155 -8.11 14.61 -16.80
N PRO A 156 -7.12 14.76 -17.69
CA PRO A 156 -5.73 15.02 -17.32
C PRO A 156 -5.50 16.46 -16.86
N THR A 157 -6.54 17.28 -16.65
CA THR A 157 -6.44 18.58 -15.94
C THR A 157 -6.87 18.47 -14.48
N GLU A 158 -7.76 17.52 -14.16
CA GLU A 158 -8.32 17.32 -12.81
C GLU A 158 -7.52 16.28 -12.01
N VAL A 159 -6.93 15.29 -12.70
CA VAL A 159 -6.30 14.11 -12.08
C VAL A 159 -4.83 13.97 -12.47
N TYR A 160 -3.95 13.94 -11.47
CA TYR A 160 -2.53 13.65 -11.62
C TYR A 160 -2.26 12.19 -11.22
N VAL A 161 -1.48 11.46 -12.02
CA VAL A 161 -1.14 10.06 -11.76
C VAL A 161 0.37 9.87 -11.84
N ARG A 162 0.99 9.50 -10.73
CA ARG A 162 2.41 9.12 -10.65
C ARG A 162 2.55 7.73 -10.08
N SER A 163 3.51 6.98 -10.61
CA SER A 163 3.87 5.65 -10.15
C SER A 163 5.38 5.54 -10.04
N THR A 164 5.85 4.64 -9.19
CA THR A 164 7.21 4.14 -9.36
C THR A 164 7.34 3.46 -10.72
N ASN A 165 8.53 3.51 -11.31
CA ASN A 165 8.79 2.91 -12.62
C ASN A 165 8.92 1.37 -12.52
N ILE A 166 7.90 0.67 -12.00
CA ILE A 166 7.86 -0.79 -11.89
C ILE A 166 6.52 -1.26 -12.47
N VAL A 167 6.50 -2.34 -13.26
CA VAL A 167 5.29 -2.71 -14.03
C VAL A 167 4.09 -2.94 -13.13
N ARG A 168 4.26 -3.61 -11.99
CA ARG A 168 3.15 -3.87 -11.05
C ARG A 168 2.51 -2.60 -10.47
N THR A 169 3.26 -1.53 -10.26
CA THR A 169 2.71 -0.26 -9.73
C THR A 169 2.04 0.54 -10.84
N ILE A 170 2.63 0.56 -12.04
CA ILE A 170 2.02 1.19 -13.23
C ILE A 170 0.67 0.54 -13.56
N GLU A 171 0.62 -0.79 -13.62
CA GLU A 171 -0.62 -1.53 -13.90
C GLU A 171 -1.64 -1.37 -12.77
N SER A 172 -1.18 -1.23 -11.52
CA SER A 172 -2.06 -0.94 -10.38
C SER A 172 -2.72 0.43 -10.51
N ALA A 173 -1.95 1.47 -10.87
CA ALA A 173 -2.47 2.80 -11.12
C ALA A 173 -3.50 2.80 -12.26
N LYS A 174 -3.19 2.10 -13.36
CA LYS A 174 -4.12 1.90 -14.48
C LYS A 174 -5.45 1.29 -14.02
N CYS A 175 -5.41 0.19 -13.25
CA CYS A 175 -6.62 -0.49 -12.78
C CYS A 175 -7.45 0.38 -11.83
N LEU A 176 -6.80 1.15 -10.95
CA LEU A 176 -7.47 2.10 -10.07
C LEU A 176 -8.20 3.18 -10.87
N VAL A 177 -7.54 3.79 -11.86
CA VAL A 177 -8.17 4.78 -12.75
C VAL A 177 -9.35 4.17 -13.51
N ALA A 178 -9.21 2.93 -13.99
CA ALA A 178 -10.29 2.21 -14.66
C ALA A 178 -11.51 2.03 -13.74
N GLY A 179 -11.32 1.69 -12.46
CA GLY A 179 -12.41 1.59 -11.48
C GLY A 179 -13.01 2.93 -11.08
N LEU A 180 -12.17 3.95 -10.91
CA LEU A 180 -12.60 5.30 -10.53
C LEU A 180 -13.47 5.96 -11.60
N PHE A 181 -13.08 5.83 -12.87
CA PHE A 181 -13.78 6.47 -13.99
C PHE A 181 -14.61 5.51 -14.84
N GLN A 182 -14.65 4.22 -14.49
CA GLN A 182 -15.43 3.19 -15.18
C GLN A 182 -15.12 3.16 -16.68
N GLN A 183 -13.82 3.18 -17.01
CA GLN A 183 -13.30 3.21 -18.39
C GLN A 183 -13.74 4.45 -19.22
N SER A 184 -14.35 5.46 -18.57
CA SER A 184 -14.72 6.72 -19.20
C SER A 184 -13.56 7.70 -19.14
N GLN A 185 -12.96 8.02 -20.28
CA GLN A 185 -11.87 8.98 -20.39
C GLN A 185 -12.07 9.88 -21.60
N SER A 186 -11.85 11.19 -21.44
CA SER A 186 -11.83 12.13 -22.57
C SER A 186 -10.52 12.04 -23.35
N ASP A 187 -9.43 11.76 -22.63
CA ASP A 187 -8.06 11.77 -23.12
C ASP A 187 -7.30 10.52 -22.66
N MET A 188 -6.06 10.38 -23.13
CA MET A 188 -5.16 9.33 -22.67
C MET A 188 -4.71 9.59 -21.23
N VAL A 189 -4.64 8.54 -20.42
CA VAL A 189 -4.14 8.64 -19.04
C VAL A 189 -2.62 8.65 -19.04
N SER A 190 -1.99 9.77 -18.67
CA SER A 190 -0.54 9.83 -18.48
C SER A 190 -0.17 9.35 -17.07
N ILE A 191 0.63 8.28 -16.99
CA ILE A 191 1.21 7.77 -15.75
C ILE A 191 2.67 8.20 -15.70
N LEU A 192 2.98 9.16 -14.83
CA LEU A 192 4.31 9.74 -14.72
C LEU A 192 5.21 8.85 -13.85
N THR A 193 6.47 8.72 -14.26
CA THR A 193 7.49 7.93 -13.58
C THR A 193 8.82 8.69 -13.57
N THR A 194 9.79 8.22 -12.77
CA THR A 194 11.14 8.78 -12.76
C THR A 194 12.20 7.68 -12.70
N GLU A 195 13.45 8.05 -12.92
CA GLU A 195 14.61 7.18 -12.72
C GLU A 195 14.71 6.70 -11.27
N ALA A 196 15.27 5.51 -11.06
CA ALA A 196 15.34 4.87 -9.75
C ALA A 196 16.17 5.70 -8.74
N GLU A 197 17.19 6.39 -9.23
CA GLU A 197 18.11 7.23 -8.45
C GLU A 197 17.44 8.50 -7.90
N SER A 198 16.37 8.98 -8.53
CA SER A 198 15.64 10.20 -8.13
C SER A 198 14.25 9.91 -7.56
N GLU A 199 13.88 8.64 -7.42
CA GLU A 199 12.55 8.27 -6.94
C GLU A 199 12.35 8.63 -5.46
N ILE A 200 11.14 9.14 -5.14
CA ILE A 200 10.71 9.53 -3.78
C ILE A 200 9.57 8.64 -3.26
N LEU A 201 8.98 7.82 -4.12
CA LEU A 201 7.86 6.94 -3.79
C LEU A 201 8.30 5.62 -3.12
N TYR A 202 9.55 5.52 -2.67
CA TYR A 202 10.05 4.52 -1.72
C TYR A 202 11.33 5.06 -1.03
N PRO A 203 11.74 4.51 0.13
CA PRO A 203 13.04 4.81 0.73
C PRO A 203 14.17 4.51 -0.25
N ASN A 204 14.82 5.56 -0.77
CA ASN A 204 15.69 5.43 -1.94
C ASN A 204 17.14 5.11 -1.55
N TYR A 205 17.41 3.82 -1.34
CA TYR A 205 18.76 3.31 -1.06
C TYR A 205 19.72 3.39 -2.26
N HIS A 206 19.23 3.68 -3.48
CA HIS A 206 20.04 3.85 -4.68
C HIS A 206 20.59 5.28 -4.76
N GLY A 207 19.71 6.27 -4.61
CA GLY A 207 20.03 7.69 -4.68
C GLY A 207 20.60 8.28 -3.39
N CYS A 208 20.33 7.68 -2.22
CA CYS A 208 20.75 8.24 -0.94
C CYS A 208 21.81 7.40 -0.21
N ARG A 209 23.07 7.88 -0.24
CA ARG A 209 24.20 7.17 0.39
C ARG A 209 24.08 7.09 1.91
N LEU A 210 23.66 8.19 2.54
CA LEU A 210 23.46 8.23 3.99
C LEU A 210 22.39 7.21 4.43
N LEU A 211 21.23 7.20 3.77
CA LEU A 211 20.16 6.25 4.07
C LEU A 211 20.64 4.80 3.87
N LYS A 212 21.36 4.53 2.77
CA LYS A 212 21.96 3.22 2.51
C LYS A 212 22.92 2.79 3.62
N HIS A 213 23.74 3.70 4.13
CA HIS A 213 24.65 3.43 5.24
C HIS A 213 23.90 3.16 6.55
N LEU A 214 22.99 4.07 6.94
CA LEU A 214 22.20 3.97 8.18
C LEU A 214 21.35 2.70 8.23
N SER A 215 20.74 2.32 7.11
CA SER A 215 19.88 1.13 7.03
C SER A 215 20.66 -0.15 6.71
N GLY A 216 21.84 -0.08 6.09
CA GLY A 216 22.58 -1.25 5.60
C GLY A 216 22.95 -2.24 6.71
N HIS A 217 23.53 -1.75 7.81
CA HIS A 217 23.84 -2.59 8.97
C HIS A 217 22.58 -3.18 9.62
N ARG A 218 21.51 -2.37 9.73
CA ARG A 218 20.21 -2.81 10.27
C ARG A 218 19.57 -3.91 9.43
N TRP A 219 19.65 -3.81 8.11
CA TRP A 219 19.22 -4.88 7.20
C TRP A 219 20.01 -6.16 7.48
N ALA A 220 21.33 -6.07 7.60
CA ALA A 220 22.19 -7.23 7.86
C ALA A 220 21.92 -7.89 9.23
N GLU A 221 21.61 -7.10 10.26
CA GLU A 221 21.35 -7.58 11.63
C GLU A 221 19.89 -7.98 11.89
N SER A 222 18.94 -7.54 11.05
CA SER A 222 17.51 -7.75 11.29
C SER A 222 17.13 -9.22 11.51
N SER A 223 17.78 -10.15 10.80
CA SER A 223 17.58 -11.59 10.93
C SER A 223 18.33 -12.24 12.11
N THR A 224 19.28 -11.52 12.73
CA THR A 224 20.12 -12.02 13.83
C THR A 224 19.64 -11.54 15.21
N LEU A 225 18.63 -10.65 15.28
CA LEU A 225 17.99 -10.24 16.52
C LEU A 225 17.54 -11.47 17.33
N PRO A 226 17.78 -11.54 18.65
CA PRO A 226 17.71 -12.80 19.41
C PRO A 226 16.42 -13.62 19.21
N ASP A 227 15.27 -12.97 19.36
CA ASP A 227 13.96 -13.61 19.23
C ASP A 227 13.64 -13.99 17.78
N ILE A 228 13.99 -13.11 16.83
CA ILE A 228 13.81 -13.35 15.39
C ILE A 228 14.70 -14.52 14.94
N ALA A 229 15.96 -14.55 15.36
CA ALA A 229 16.90 -15.60 15.01
C ALA A 229 16.48 -16.96 15.61
N ALA A 230 15.91 -16.97 16.83
CA ALA A 230 15.39 -18.19 17.45
C ALA A 230 14.19 -18.76 16.69
N ASP A 231 13.24 -17.90 16.34
CA ASP A 231 12.07 -18.30 15.55
C ASP A 231 12.46 -18.68 14.12
N LEU A 232 13.42 -17.98 13.52
CA LEU A 232 13.91 -18.26 12.16
C LEU A 232 14.55 -19.65 12.09
N ARG A 233 15.40 -20.02 13.07
CA ARG A 233 15.94 -21.39 13.16
C ARG A 233 14.84 -22.43 13.28
N SER A 234 13.82 -22.15 14.08
CA SER A 234 12.71 -23.07 14.33
C SER A 234 11.86 -23.30 13.09
N ILE A 235 11.48 -22.23 12.38
CA ILE A 235 10.68 -22.33 11.15
C ILE A 235 11.50 -22.91 9.99
N GLN A 236 12.79 -22.58 9.87
CA GLN A 236 13.68 -23.21 8.88
C GLN A 236 13.74 -24.73 9.08
N SER A 237 13.94 -25.18 10.32
CA SER A 237 13.93 -26.60 10.65
C SER A 237 12.57 -27.25 10.37
N ALA A 238 11.47 -26.56 10.68
CA ALA A 238 10.12 -27.08 10.46
C ALA A 238 9.77 -27.20 8.97
N LEU A 239 10.23 -26.25 8.15
CA LEU A 239 10.06 -26.26 6.69
C LEU A 239 11.04 -27.20 5.96
N GLY A 240 12.08 -27.69 6.65
CA GLY A 240 13.12 -28.52 6.04
C GLY A 240 14.12 -27.73 5.19
N ILE A 241 14.24 -26.42 5.42
CA ILE A 241 15.17 -25.54 4.69
C ILE A 241 16.61 -25.86 5.13
N ALA A 242 17.51 -26.06 4.16
CA ALA A 242 18.89 -26.36 4.48
C ALA A 242 19.60 -25.16 5.14
N ALA A 243 20.45 -25.42 6.14
CA ALA A 243 21.09 -24.38 6.95
C ALA A 243 21.96 -23.38 6.18
N HIS A 244 22.40 -23.72 4.96
CA HIS A 244 23.20 -22.83 4.11
C HIS A 244 22.34 -21.87 3.27
N GLN A 245 21.02 -22.10 3.18
CA GLN A 245 20.10 -21.21 2.48
C GLN A 245 19.91 -19.93 3.28
N ARG A 246 19.98 -18.80 2.59
CA ARG A 246 19.70 -17.49 3.19
C ARG A 246 18.22 -17.17 3.03
N VAL A 247 17.50 -17.20 4.14
CA VAL A 247 16.08 -16.84 4.23
C VAL A 247 15.85 -15.96 5.45
N ASP A 248 14.81 -15.15 5.40
CA ASP A 248 14.34 -14.32 6.49
C ASP A 248 12.80 -14.29 6.52
N PHE A 249 12.22 -13.67 7.53
CA PHE A 249 10.76 -13.61 7.66
C PHE A 249 10.09 -12.73 6.61
N ILE A 250 10.79 -11.74 6.03
CA ILE A 250 10.24 -10.91 4.96
C ILE A 250 10.05 -11.75 3.69
N LEU A 251 11.03 -12.57 3.34
CA LEU A 251 10.96 -13.52 2.21
C LEU A 251 9.88 -14.58 2.44
N ILE A 252 9.89 -15.22 3.61
CA ILE A 252 8.90 -16.26 3.94
C ILE A 252 7.48 -15.67 3.87
N ARG A 253 7.30 -14.47 4.43
CA ARG A 253 6.03 -13.75 4.36
C ARG A 253 5.63 -13.43 2.93
N ASP A 254 6.55 -12.94 2.11
CA ASP A 254 6.25 -12.56 0.72
C ASP A 254 5.71 -13.74 -0.09
N ASP A 255 6.37 -14.90 -0.03
CA ASP A 255 5.91 -16.12 -0.72
C ASP A 255 4.62 -16.67 -0.11
N MET A 256 4.52 -16.73 1.22
CA MET A 256 3.32 -17.20 1.93
C MET A 256 2.09 -16.37 1.57
N VAL A 257 2.14 -15.05 1.76
CA VAL A 257 1.02 -14.15 1.50
C VAL A 257 0.65 -14.15 0.02
N ALA A 258 1.64 -14.21 -0.88
CA ALA A 258 1.37 -14.34 -2.31
C ALA A 258 0.59 -15.63 -2.58
N ARG A 259 1.07 -16.80 -2.15
CA ARG A 259 0.38 -18.07 -2.41
C ARG A 259 -1.03 -18.10 -1.84
N GLU A 260 -1.20 -17.71 -0.58
CA GLU A 260 -2.49 -17.69 0.10
C GLU A 260 -3.50 -16.78 -0.60
N THR A 261 -3.07 -15.60 -1.05
CA THR A 261 -3.93 -14.65 -1.77
C THR A 261 -4.47 -15.23 -3.08
N HIS A 262 -3.76 -16.18 -3.68
CA HIS A 262 -4.14 -16.81 -4.94
C HIS A 262 -4.70 -18.23 -4.75
N GLY A 263 -4.92 -18.68 -3.51
CA GLY A 263 -5.37 -20.04 -3.22
C GLY A 263 -4.40 -21.13 -3.70
N LEU A 264 -3.11 -20.80 -3.81
CA LEU A 264 -2.08 -21.74 -4.24
C LEU A 264 -1.56 -22.58 -3.06
N PRO A 265 -1.05 -23.80 -3.31
CA PRO A 265 -0.53 -24.66 -2.26
C PRO A 265 0.57 -23.99 -1.42
N CYS A 266 0.35 -23.98 -0.11
CA CYS A 266 1.33 -23.54 0.89
C CYS A 266 1.86 -24.76 1.65
N PRO A 267 3.14 -24.75 2.08
CA PRO A 267 3.63 -25.73 3.05
C PRO A 267 2.73 -25.75 4.30
N PRO A 268 2.14 -26.89 4.70
CA PRO A 268 1.19 -26.95 5.82
C PRO A 268 1.75 -26.44 7.15
N VAL A 269 3.08 -26.50 7.31
CA VAL A 269 3.79 -25.92 8.46
C VAL A 269 3.48 -24.43 8.63
N LEU A 270 3.28 -23.69 7.53
CA LEU A 270 3.00 -22.26 7.58
C LEU A 270 1.66 -21.94 8.26
N ASP A 271 0.69 -22.87 8.30
CA ASP A 271 -0.61 -22.64 8.94
C ASP A 271 -0.45 -22.30 10.43
N SER A 272 0.43 -23.01 11.14
CA SER A 272 0.72 -22.74 12.56
C SER A 272 1.69 -21.58 12.77
N TRP A 273 2.46 -21.21 11.74
CA TRP A 273 3.50 -20.17 11.81
C TRP A 273 3.03 -18.81 11.30
N ARG A 274 1.85 -18.73 10.66
CA ARG A 274 1.34 -17.54 9.97
C ARG A 274 1.47 -16.25 10.77
N ASN A 275 0.97 -16.25 12.01
CA ASN A 275 1.01 -15.07 12.87
C ASN A 275 2.44 -14.67 13.25
N THR A 276 3.29 -15.65 13.55
CA THR A 276 4.70 -15.40 13.85
C THR A 276 5.44 -14.84 12.64
N VAL A 277 5.18 -15.38 11.44
CA VAL A 277 5.78 -14.89 10.19
C VAL A 277 5.40 -13.43 9.94
N GLU A 278 4.12 -13.09 10.06
CA GLU A 278 3.63 -11.71 9.94
C GLU A 278 4.28 -10.79 10.98
N GLN A 279 4.27 -11.20 12.26
CA GLN A 279 4.83 -10.43 13.36
C GLN A 279 6.34 -10.17 13.17
N ARG A 280 7.13 -11.24 12.94
CA ARG A 280 8.59 -11.12 12.79
C ARG A 280 8.99 -10.31 11.57
N ALA A 281 8.26 -10.42 10.46
CA ALA A 281 8.53 -9.59 9.29
C ALA A 281 8.30 -8.09 9.58
N VAL A 282 7.24 -7.75 10.32
CA VAL A 282 6.99 -6.37 10.74
C VAL A 282 8.07 -5.89 11.72
N GLU A 283 8.47 -6.71 12.70
CA GLU A 283 9.55 -6.38 13.63
C GLU A 283 10.88 -6.13 12.93
N MET A 284 11.24 -6.95 11.92
CA MET A 284 12.41 -6.73 11.08
C MET A 284 12.36 -5.36 10.39
N ILE A 285 11.24 -5.03 9.75
CA ILE A 285 11.08 -3.73 9.08
C ILE A 285 11.10 -2.56 10.08
N CYS A 286 10.48 -2.71 11.25
CA CYS A 286 10.56 -1.70 12.31
C CYS A 286 12.01 -1.49 12.78
N HIS A 287 12.79 -2.56 12.88
CA HIS A 287 14.22 -2.44 13.20
C HIS A 287 14.99 -1.68 12.11
N ILE A 288 14.66 -1.91 10.84
CA ILE A 288 15.29 -1.24 9.69
C ILE A 288 14.94 0.25 9.65
N TYR A 289 13.67 0.59 9.78
CA TYR A 289 13.23 1.99 9.75
C TYR A 289 13.52 2.74 11.04
N GLU A 290 13.76 2.04 12.15
CA GLU A 290 14.08 2.63 13.45
C GLU A 290 13.11 3.76 13.80
N PRO A 291 11.82 3.46 14.06
CA PRO A 291 10.77 4.48 14.17
C PRO A 291 11.01 5.52 15.27
N SER A 292 11.88 5.22 16.25
CA SER A 292 12.34 6.16 17.27
C SER A 292 13.38 7.17 16.78
N LYS A 293 14.06 6.91 15.66
CA LYS A 293 15.11 7.79 15.09
C LYS A 293 14.55 8.61 13.93
N ARG A 294 14.30 9.88 14.24
CA ARG A 294 13.72 10.87 13.32
C ARG A 294 14.48 11.00 12.00
N GLU A 295 15.80 11.04 12.02
CA GLU A 295 16.64 11.24 10.82
C GLU A 295 16.44 10.12 9.79
N ASN A 296 16.33 8.86 10.22
CA ASN A 296 16.15 7.75 9.30
C ASN A 296 14.78 7.82 8.62
N LEU A 297 13.72 8.15 9.37
CA LEU A 297 12.39 8.36 8.81
C LEU A 297 12.34 9.59 7.89
N GLN A 298 13.01 10.69 8.23
CA GLN A 298 13.15 11.86 7.37
C GLN A 298 13.74 11.48 6.00
N LEU A 299 14.80 10.68 5.99
CA LEU A 299 15.41 10.19 4.74
C LEU A 299 14.51 9.19 3.98
N CYS A 300 13.64 8.45 4.69
CA CYS A 300 12.72 7.50 4.05
C CYS A 300 11.53 8.17 3.35
N VAL A 301 10.93 9.19 3.97
CA VAL A 301 9.65 9.77 3.51
C VAL A 301 9.64 11.28 3.34
N GLY A 302 10.71 11.97 3.72
CA GLY A 302 10.76 13.44 3.76
C GLY A 302 10.47 14.12 2.42
N PRO A 303 11.11 13.71 1.31
CA PRO A 303 10.80 14.27 -0.01
C PRO A 303 9.33 14.04 -0.42
N LEU A 304 8.77 12.86 -0.14
CA LEU A 304 7.37 12.57 -0.42
C LEU A 304 6.44 13.46 0.42
N PHE A 305 6.71 13.62 1.71
CA PHE A 305 5.93 14.49 2.59
C PHE A 305 6.00 15.95 2.16
N HIS A 306 7.17 16.40 1.68
CA HIS A 306 7.33 17.72 1.11
C HIS A 306 6.46 17.91 -0.13
N THR A 307 6.44 16.94 -1.06
CA THR A 307 5.54 16.98 -2.22
C THR A 307 4.06 17.02 -1.82
N LEU A 308 3.64 16.16 -0.88
CA LEU A 308 2.24 16.11 -0.43
C LEU A 308 1.79 17.43 0.22
N MET A 309 2.68 18.08 0.98
CA MET A 309 2.43 19.39 1.57
C MET A 309 2.45 20.51 0.53
N GLY A 310 3.39 20.46 -0.42
CA GLY A 310 3.46 21.41 -1.54
C GLY A 310 2.17 21.44 -2.34
N ASN A 311 1.60 20.27 -2.68
CA ASN A 311 0.31 20.16 -3.37
C ASN A 311 -0.83 20.87 -2.62
N ILE A 312 -0.84 20.80 -1.28
CA ILE A 312 -1.83 21.49 -0.44
C ILE A 312 -1.62 23.01 -0.49
N GLU A 313 -0.37 23.45 -0.37
CA GLU A 313 -0.03 24.87 -0.34
C GLU A 313 -0.28 25.54 -1.70
N ASP A 314 0.10 24.89 -2.80
CA ASP A 314 -0.12 25.39 -4.16
C ASP A 314 -1.61 25.50 -4.48
N HIS A 315 -2.42 24.50 -4.06
CA HIS A 315 -3.87 24.55 -4.23
C HIS A 315 -4.51 25.72 -3.45
N LEU A 316 -4.01 26.02 -2.24
CA LEU A 316 -4.52 27.14 -1.44
C LEU A 316 -4.10 28.52 -1.98
N GLN A 317 -2.90 28.61 -2.57
CA GLN A 317 -2.38 29.88 -3.10
C GLN A 317 -2.86 30.16 -4.53
N GLY A 318 -3.29 29.15 -5.28
CA GLY A 318 -3.74 29.30 -6.67
C GLY A 318 -2.61 29.70 -7.64
N THR A 319 -1.36 29.34 -7.29
CA THR A 319 -0.13 29.88 -7.90
C THR A 319 0.33 29.11 -9.13
N THR A 320 -0.10 27.87 -9.34
CA THR A 320 0.39 26.98 -10.40
C THR A 320 -0.73 26.52 -11.33
N SER A 321 -0.40 26.07 -12.54
CA SER A 321 -1.36 25.36 -13.41
C SER A 321 -1.88 24.07 -12.76
N GLU A 322 -1.13 23.52 -11.79
CA GLU A 322 -1.52 22.39 -10.96
C GLU A 322 -2.57 22.75 -9.89
N SER A 323 -2.84 24.04 -9.62
CA SER A 323 -3.93 24.44 -8.71
C SER A 323 -5.32 23.97 -9.14
N ASN A 324 -5.48 23.63 -10.43
CA ASN A 324 -6.70 23.02 -10.98
C ASN A 324 -6.83 21.52 -10.68
N ARG A 325 -5.76 20.87 -10.20
CA ARG A 325 -5.78 19.47 -9.79
C ARG A 325 -6.65 19.30 -8.56
N LYS A 326 -7.54 18.31 -8.62
CA LYS A 326 -8.37 17.90 -7.49
C LYS A 326 -7.93 16.58 -6.89
N LEU A 327 -7.31 15.71 -7.69
CA LEU A 327 -6.88 14.39 -7.27
C LEU A 327 -5.43 14.11 -7.70
N PHE A 328 -4.61 13.72 -6.73
CA PHE A 328 -3.28 13.14 -6.97
C PHE A 328 -3.30 11.65 -6.59
N LEU A 329 -2.84 10.80 -7.49
CA LEU A 329 -2.70 9.36 -7.29
C LEU A 329 -1.21 8.99 -7.32
N TYR A 330 -0.72 8.38 -6.25
CA TYR A 330 0.65 7.92 -6.11
C TYR A 330 0.68 6.41 -5.89
N SER A 331 1.07 5.66 -6.93
CA SER A 331 1.24 4.21 -6.84
C SER A 331 2.63 3.84 -6.34
N ALA A 332 2.68 3.24 -5.16
CA ALA A 332 3.89 3.02 -4.38
C ALA A 332 3.94 1.58 -3.80
N HIS A 333 4.61 1.42 -2.65
CA HIS A 333 4.96 0.14 -2.06
C HIS A 333 4.54 0.06 -0.58
N ASP A 334 4.53 -1.15 -0.05
CA ASP A 334 4.49 -1.38 1.40
C ASP A 334 5.65 -0.67 2.10
N THR A 335 6.86 -0.74 1.52
CA THR A 335 8.05 -0.01 1.98
C THR A 335 7.90 1.51 1.95
N THR A 336 6.87 2.04 1.30
CA THR A 336 6.50 3.47 1.34
C THR A 336 5.47 3.74 2.42
N LEU A 337 4.39 2.94 2.42
CA LEU A 337 3.28 3.12 3.36
C LEU A 337 3.72 2.91 4.81
N MET A 338 4.55 1.91 5.10
CA MET A 338 5.02 1.63 6.47
C MET A 338 5.73 2.83 7.12
N PRO A 339 6.83 3.38 6.56
CA PRO A 339 7.49 4.52 7.18
C PRO A 339 6.62 5.79 7.12
N CYS A 340 5.69 5.93 6.16
CA CYS A 340 4.71 7.02 6.17
C CYS A 340 3.81 6.92 7.42
N LEU A 341 3.22 5.76 7.68
CA LEU A 341 2.39 5.53 8.86
C LEU A 341 3.18 5.69 10.16
N MET A 342 4.45 5.29 10.18
CA MET A 342 5.35 5.49 11.33
C MET A 342 5.61 6.97 11.60
N ALA A 343 5.95 7.74 10.56
CA ALA A 343 6.18 9.18 10.66
C ALA A 343 4.89 9.95 11.03
N LEU A 344 3.74 9.48 10.56
CA LEU A 344 2.42 9.98 10.95
C LEU A 344 2.00 9.57 12.37
N GLY A 345 2.74 8.66 13.02
CA GLY A 345 2.43 8.15 14.36
C GLY A 345 1.17 7.29 14.45
N VAL A 346 0.74 6.70 13.32
CA VAL A 346 -0.50 5.88 13.21
C VAL A 346 -0.24 4.48 12.66
N PHE A 347 1.02 4.02 12.66
CA PHE A 347 1.37 2.66 12.28
C PHE A 347 0.80 1.65 13.26
N ASP A 348 0.04 0.69 12.77
CA ASP A 348 -0.72 -0.29 13.55
C ASP A 348 0.03 -1.60 13.82
N MET A 349 1.35 -1.61 13.57
CA MET A 349 2.20 -2.80 13.66
C MET A 349 1.73 -3.95 12.76
N GLN A 350 1.06 -3.64 11.65
CA GLN A 350 0.69 -4.61 10.63
C GLN A 350 1.34 -4.25 9.29
N TRP A 351 1.68 -5.28 8.51
CA TRP A 351 2.18 -5.05 7.17
C TRP A 351 1.04 -4.53 6.28
N PRO A 352 1.22 -3.41 5.56
CA PRO A 352 0.16 -2.86 4.71
C PRO A 352 -0.31 -3.87 3.68
N PRO A 353 -1.59 -4.31 3.67
CA PRO A 353 -2.06 -5.33 2.75
C PRO A 353 -1.99 -4.85 1.30
N TYR A 354 -2.14 -5.78 0.35
CA TYR A 354 -2.24 -5.40 -1.07
C TYR A 354 -3.38 -4.41 -1.28
N ALA A 355 -3.18 -3.44 -2.16
CA ALA A 355 -4.13 -2.34 -2.42
C ALA A 355 -4.45 -1.44 -1.20
N ALA A 356 -3.66 -1.51 -0.11
CA ALA A 356 -3.78 -0.56 0.99
C ALA A 356 -3.51 0.88 0.51
N ASP A 357 -4.19 1.84 1.11
CA ASP A 357 -4.09 3.25 0.76
C ASP A 357 -4.02 4.16 1.99
N ILE A 358 -3.24 5.23 1.87
CA ILE A 358 -3.27 6.41 2.74
C ILE A 358 -3.87 7.53 1.91
N THR A 359 -5.00 8.09 2.37
CA THR A 359 -5.70 9.17 1.68
C THR A 359 -5.65 10.43 2.53
N LEU A 360 -5.13 11.53 1.96
CA LEU A 360 -5.11 12.87 2.55
C LEU A 360 -6.16 13.72 1.83
N GLU A 361 -7.04 14.34 2.59
CA GLU A 361 -8.07 15.26 2.09
C GLU A 361 -7.84 16.65 2.66
N LEU A 362 -7.73 17.65 1.80
CA LEU A 362 -7.81 19.06 2.18
C LEU A 362 -9.27 19.49 2.19
N HIS A 363 -9.71 20.02 3.32
CA HIS A 363 -11.03 20.58 3.53
C HIS A 363 -10.94 22.05 3.88
N GLN A 364 -11.96 22.82 3.53
CA GLN A 364 -12.12 24.20 3.98
C GLN A 364 -13.44 24.34 4.72
N HIS A 365 -13.42 24.95 5.90
CA HIS A 365 -14.64 25.22 6.64
C HIS A 365 -15.47 26.31 5.91
N ARG A 366 -16.75 26.04 5.69
CA ARG A 366 -17.60 26.84 4.78
C ARG A 366 -17.78 28.29 5.24
N GLN A 367 -17.82 28.52 6.56
CA GLN A 367 -18.04 29.83 7.16
C GLN A 367 -16.72 30.57 7.44
N THR A 368 -15.86 30.00 8.29
CA THR A 368 -14.57 30.60 8.69
C THR A 368 -13.50 30.61 7.60
N LYS A 369 -13.65 29.81 6.54
CA LYS A 369 -12.66 29.61 5.47
C LYS A 369 -11.32 29.01 5.91
N GLU A 370 -11.25 28.53 7.15
CA GLU A 370 -10.07 27.84 7.68
C GLU A 370 -9.86 26.48 6.99
N ALA A 371 -8.60 26.13 6.78
CA ALA A 371 -8.20 24.90 6.12
C ALA A 371 -7.92 23.79 7.14
N PHE A 372 -8.34 22.57 6.79
CA PHE A 372 -8.18 21.37 7.59
C PHE A 372 -7.67 20.23 6.72
N VAL A 373 -6.84 19.35 7.27
CA VAL A 373 -6.41 18.12 6.62
C VAL A 373 -6.99 16.94 7.37
N LYS A 374 -7.55 15.98 6.63
CA LYS A 374 -8.06 14.72 7.15
C LYS A 374 -7.28 13.58 6.51
N VAL A 375 -6.73 12.70 7.33
CA VAL A 375 -5.97 11.52 6.89
C VAL A 375 -6.78 10.26 7.16
N SER A 376 -6.77 9.32 6.22
CA SER A 376 -7.35 8.00 6.42
C SER A 376 -6.41 6.90 5.92
N TYR A 377 -6.45 5.74 6.56
CA TYR A 377 -5.72 4.54 6.17
C TYR A 377 -6.72 3.41 5.95
N ILE A 378 -6.73 2.82 4.74
CA ILE A 378 -7.69 1.79 4.32
C ILE A 378 -9.15 2.24 4.59
N GLY A 379 -9.43 3.50 4.24
CA GLY A 379 -10.75 4.11 4.42
C GLY A 379 -11.15 4.43 5.86
N LYS A 380 -10.29 4.18 6.85
CA LYS A 380 -10.53 4.54 8.26
C LYS A 380 -9.81 5.85 8.59
N ASP A 381 -10.58 6.83 9.02
CA ASP A 381 -10.07 8.13 9.47
C ASP A 381 -9.09 7.97 10.64
N GLN A 382 -8.00 8.75 10.60
CA GLN A 382 -6.93 8.72 11.59
C GLN A 382 -6.89 10.05 12.36
N LEU A 383 -6.67 9.97 13.68
CA LEU A 383 -6.32 11.12 14.49
C LEU A 383 -4.78 11.22 14.53
N ILE A 384 -4.23 12.17 13.78
CA ILE A 384 -2.78 12.37 13.72
C ILE A 384 -2.28 12.96 15.06
N PRO A 385 -1.25 12.39 15.71
CA PRO A 385 -0.66 12.96 16.91
C PRO A 385 -0.23 14.41 16.71
N GLY A 386 -0.64 15.29 17.63
CA GLY A 386 -0.45 16.73 17.53
C GLY A 386 -1.63 17.49 16.92
N CYS A 387 -2.62 16.79 16.36
CA CYS A 387 -3.86 17.39 15.90
C CYS A 387 -4.97 17.34 16.97
N SER A 388 -5.78 18.39 17.02
CA SER A 388 -6.93 18.54 17.92
C SER A 388 -8.15 17.71 17.51
N GLY A 389 -8.20 17.19 16.28
CA GLY A 389 -9.28 16.34 15.79
C GLY A 389 -8.95 15.64 14.46
N VAL A 390 -9.89 14.82 13.99
CA VAL A 390 -9.77 14.09 12.69
C VAL A 390 -9.70 15.06 11.51
N TYR A 391 -10.49 16.14 11.56
CA TYR A 391 -10.26 17.31 10.73
C TYR A 391 -9.19 18.14 11.43
N CYS A 392 -7.92 17.91 11.08
CA CYS A 392 -6.80 18.57 11.72
C CYS A 392 -6.62 19.98 11.14
N PRO A 393 -6.63 21.06 11.95
CA PRO A 393 -6.27 22.39 11.49
C PRO A 393 -4.95 22.39 10.72
N LEU A 394 -4.90 23.06 9.58
CA LEU A 394 -3.74 22.99 8.68
C LEU A 394 -2.42 23.36 9.38
N GLN A 395 -2.43 24.30 10.32
CA GLN A 395 -1.22 24.69 11.06
C GLN A 395 -0.71 23.59 11.99
N GLU A 396 -1.61 22.90 12.70
CA GLU A 396 -1.27 21.74 13.53
C GLU A 396 -0.71 20.61 12.66
N PHE A 397 -1.36 20.37 11.51
CA PHE A 397 -0.91 19.37 10.55
C PHE A 397 0.48 19.67 10.00
N LYS A 398 0.74 20.94 9.61
CA LYS A 398 2.06 21.40 9.15
C LYS A 398 3.13 21.15 10.20
N GLN A 399 2.85 21.43 11.47
CA GLN A 399 3.81 21.22 12.55
C GLN A 399 4.09 19.72 12.79
N ALA A 400 3.08 18.87 12.68
CA ALA A 400 3.26 17.42 12.77
C ALA A 400 4.09 16.89 11.58
N PHE A 401 3.77 17.31 10.36
CA PHE A 401 4.44 16.91 9.12
C PHE A 401 5.88 17.44 9.00
N SER A 402 6.14 18.67 9.45
CA SER A 402 7.45 19.32 9.31
C SER A 402 8.57 18.60 10.06
N ASN A 403 8.23 17.77 11.05
CA ASN A 403 9.20 16.95 11.75
C ASN A 403 9.86 15.89 10.85
N TYR A 404 9.19 15.51 9.75
CA TYR A 404 9.64 14.46 8.84
C TYR A 404 9.84 14.92 7.39
N SER A 405 9.20 16.01 6.98
CA SER A 405 9.34 16.60 5.64
C SER A 405 10.77 17.09 5.38
N LEU A 406 11.28 16.86 4.17
CA LEU A 406 12.57 17.37 3.68
C LEU A 406 12.40 17.98 2.29
N THR A 407 12.92 19.19 2.07
CA THR A 407 13.01 19.75 0.70
C THR A 407 13.99 18.94 -0.15
N SER A 408 13.92 19.07 -1.48
CA SER A 408 14.85 18.36 -2.37
C SER A 408 16.30 18.72 -2.05
N GLU A 409 16.58 20.01 -1.84
CA GLU A 409 17.94 20.50 -1.58
C GLU A 409 18.50 19.97 -0.26
N LEU A 410 17.66 19.93 0.79
CA LEU A 410 18.08 19.40 2.09
C LEU A 410 18.27 17.88 2.04
N TYR A 411 17.38 17.16 1.36
CA TYR A 411 17.50 15.72 1.17
C TYR A 411 18.79 15.38 0.40
N GLU A 412 19.05 16.04 -0.72
CA GLU A 412 20.29 15.88 -1.49
C GLU A 412 21.53 16.22 -0.66
N SER A 413 21.47 17.32 0.10
CA SER A 413 22.55 17.69 1.02
C SER A 413 22.85 16.59 2.03
N LEU A 414 21.82 16.03 2.68
CA LEU A 414 21.96 14.94 3.66
C LEU A 414 22.48 13.66 3.01
N CYS A 415 21.90 13.27 1.87
CA CYS A 415 22.26 12.06 1.16
C CYS A 415 23.69 12.05 0.62
N ASN A 416 24.26 13.24 0.38
CA ASN A 416 25.64 13.42 -0.07
C ASN A 416 26.65 13.59 1.09
N ARG A 417 26.21 13.65 2.35
CA ARG A 417 27.13 13.76 3.49
C ARG A 417 28.01 12.52 3.58
N THR A 418 29.31 12.76 3.73
CA THR A 418 30.33 11.76 4.07
C THR A 418 30.67 11.75 5.55
N GLU A 419 30.31 12.80 6.29
CA GLU A 419 30.53 12.91 7.74
C GLU A 419 29.58 11.99 8.51
N GLY A 420 30.15 11.09 9.33
CA GLY A 420 29.41 10.06 10.06
C GLY A 420 29.50 8.67 9.44
N MET A 421 30.10 8.52 8.25
CA MET A 421 30.46 7.22 7.65
C MET A 421 31.75 6.63 8.28
N ALA A 422 31.91 6.76 9.60
CA ALA A 422 32.91 5.97 10.30
C ALA A 422 32.39 4.53 10.37
N ASP A 423 33.14 3.58 9.81
CA ASP A 423 32.83 2.15 9.93
C ASP A 423 32.63 1.81 11.42
N PRO A 424 31.55 1.10 11.79
CA PRO A 424 31.38 0.58 13.14
C PRO A 424 32.41 -0.49 13.50
#